data_AF-A7S8I8-F1
#
_entry.id   AF-A7S8I8-F1
#
_cell.length_a   1.000
_cell.length_b   1.000
_cell.length_c   1.000
_cell.angle_alpha   90.00
_cell.angle_beta   90.00
_cell.angle_gamma   90.00
#
_symmetry.space_group_name_H-M   'P 1'
#
loop_
_entity.id
_entity.type
_entity.pdbx_description
1 polymer ?
#
loop_
_entity_poly.entity_id
_entity_poly.type
_entity_poly.pdbx_seq_one_letter_code
_entity_poly.pdbx_strand_id
1 'polypeptide(L)'
;MIILITCTLYFSQLSSRPQKLSPERREKELKSLLSTGWVEAKTRDAIQKDFHFKNFNQAFGFMTRVALMAEKMDHHPEWSNVYNKVNITLTTHDCGGISSNDVKMAEFIDTLQHP
;
A
#
# COMPACT_ATOMS: atom_id res chain seq x y z
N MET A 1 -28.35 4.48 32.02
CA MET A 1 -28.16 5.26 30.76
C MET A 1 -26.68 5.64 30.55
N ILE A 2 -25.74 4.73 30.82
CA ILE A 2 -24.28 4.95 30.65
C ILE A 2 -23.69 3.86 29.72
N ILE A 3 -24.26 2.66 29.73
CA ILE A 3 -23.84 1.51 28.90
C ILE A 3 -24.12 1.72 27.39
N LEU A 4 -25.12 2.54 27.03
CA LEU A 4 -25.44 2.82 25.61
C LEU A 4 -24.50 3.85 24.97
N ILE A 5 -23.88 4.76 25.74
CA ILE A 5 -22.98 5.79 25.19
C ILE A 5 -21.60 5.20 24.86
N THR A 6 -21.14 4.20 25.63
CA THR A 6 -19.88 3.52 25.36
C THR A 6 -19.95 2.64 24.13
N CYS A 7 -21.11 2.04 23.80
CA CYS A 7 -21.27 1.22 22.60
C CYS A 7 -21.21 2.05 21.30
N THR A 8 -21.84 3.23 21.27
CA THR A 8 -21.83 4.10 20.09
C THR A 8 -20.46 4.73 19.82
N LEU A 9 -19.71 5.08 20.87
CA LEU A 9 -18.34 5.59 20.74
C LEU A 9 -17.37 4.47 20.33
N TYR A 10 -17.55 3.25 20.82
CA TYR A 10 -16.75 2.08 20.41
C TYR A 10 -17.00 1.70 18.94
N PHE A 11 -18.26 1.78 18.47
CA PHE A 11 -18.61 1.52 17.07
C PHE A 11 -18.06 2.59 16.12
N SER A 12 -17.93 3.85 16.57
CA SER A 12 -17.30 4.91 15.76
C SER A 12 -15.79 4.75 15.59
N GLN A 13 -15.13 3.98 16.45
CA GLN A 13 -13.72 3.60 16.33
C GLN A 13 -13.49 2.28 15.59
N LEU A 14 -14.56 1.51 15.35
CA LEU A 14 -14.52 0.27 14.56
C LEU A 14 -14.68 0.60 13.07
N SER A 15 -13.52 0.68 12.41
CA SER A 15 -13.34 0.59 10.95
C SER A 15 -14.19 1.55 10.12
N SER A 16 -13.80 2.83 10.07
CA SER A 16 -14.16 3.65 8.91
C SER A 16 -13.57 2.97 7.67
N ARG A 17 -14.42 2.57 6.72
CA ARG A 17 -13.96 2.05 5.42
C ARG A 17 -12.90 2.99 4.84
N PRO A 18 -11.81 2.47 4.26
CA PRO A 18 -10.80 3.32 3.65
C PRO A 18 -11.45 4.22 2.61
N GLN A 19 -10.90 5.42 2.44
CA GLN A 19 -11.40 6.40 1.50
C GLN A 19 -10.31 6.74 0.50
N LYS A 20 -10.71 7.06 -0.73
CA LYS A 20 -9.79 7.57 -1.74
C LYS A 20 -9.13 8.85 -1.26
N LEU A 21 -7.87 9.07 -1.64
CA LEU A 21 -7.20 10.34 -1.43
C LEU A 21 -7.93 11.46 -2.18
N SER A 22 -8.12 12.61 -1.51
CA SER A 22 -8.54 13.83 -2.20
C SER A 22 -7.43 14.32 -3.14
N PRO A 23 -7.72 15.15 -4.15
CA PRO A 23 -6.71 15.69 -5.06
C PRO A 23 -5.52 16.34 -4.33
N GLU A 24 -5.78 17.10 -3.28
CA GLU A 24 -4.76 17.82 -2.49
C GLU A 24 -3.88 16.83 -1.71
N ARG A 25 -4.50 15.80 -1.11
CA ARG A 25 -3.77 14.75 -0.41
C ARG A 25 -2.98 13.89 -1.37
N ARG A 26 -3.53 13.56 -2.54
CA ARG A 26 -2.87 12.78 -3.58
C ARG A 26 -1.60 13.47 -4.05
N GLU A 27 -1.67 14.77 -4.36
CA GLU A 27 -0.49 15.54 -4.76
C GLU A 27 0.58 15.53 -3.67
N LYS A 28 0.19 15.75 -2.41
CA LYS A 28 1.12 15.80 -1.28
C LYS A 28 1.74 14.44 -0.96
N GLU A 29 0.93 13.38 -0.84
CA GLU A 29 1.34 12.06 -0.38
C GLU A 29 2.08 11.26 -1.47
N LEU A 30 1.71 11.43 -2.73
CA LEU A 30 2.38 10.71 -3.82
C LEU A 30 3.70 11.35 -4.26
N LYS A 31 3.92 12.65 -3.99
CA LYS A 31 5.10 13.38 -4.47
C LYS A 31 6.42 12.66 -4.20
N SER A 32 6.62 12.15 -2.98
CA SER A 32 7.84 11.44 -2.61
C SER A 32 7.95 10.09 -3.31
N LEU A 33 6.85 9.34 -3.39
CA LEU A 33 6.80 8.02 -4.04
C LEU A 33 7.10 8.13 -5.54
N LEU A 34 6.56 9.17 -6.19
CA LEU A 34 6.84 9.42 -7.61
C LEU A 34 8.32 9.73 -7.85
N SER A 35 9.01 10.40 -6.91
CA SER A 35 10.45 10.63 -7.02
C SER A 35 11.31 9.39 -6.78
N THR A 36 10.78 8.35 -6.12
CA THR A 36 11.48 7.08 -5.88
C THR A 36 11.14 6.01 -6.93
N GLY A 37 10.44 6.38 -8.01
CA GLY A 37 10.16 5.51 -9.14
C GLY A 37 8.81 4.79 -9.11
N TRP A 38 7.92 5.13 -8.17
CA TRP A 38 6.51 4.77 -8.32
C TRP A 38 5.90 5.60 -9.45
N VAL A 39 4.92 5.04 -10.14
CA VAL A 39 4.15 5.72 -11.19
C VAL A 39 2.66 5.46 -10.99
N GLU A 40 1.82 6.40 -11.40
CA GLU A 40 0.38 6.16 -11.44
C GLU A 40 0.04 5.24 -12.63
N ALA A 41 -0.81 4.24 -12.41
CA ALA A 41 -1.25 3.32 -13.45
C ALA A 41 -2.11 4.05 -14.49
N LYS A 42 -1.96 3.71 -15.76
CA LYS A 42 -2.68 4.37 -16.86
C LYS A 42 -4.16 3.97 -16.97
N THR A 43 -4.50 2.77 -16.52
CA THR A 43 -5.81 2.14 -16.78
C THR A 43 -6.74 2.13 -15.58
N ARG A 44 -6.23 2.38 -14.37
CA ARG A 44 -6.99 2.36 -13.12
C ARG A 44 -6.31 3.19 -12.05
N ASP A 45 -7.06 3.53 -11.01
CA ASP A 45 -6.60 4.35 -9.89
C ASP A 45 -5.71 3.54 -8.93
N ALA A 46 -4.42 3.45 -9.27
CA ALA A 46 -3.41 2.66 -8.57
C ALA A 46 -2.01 3.27 -8.77
N ILE A 47 -1.04 2.88 -7.92
CA ILE A 47 0.38 3.15 -8.13
C ILE A 47 1.14 1.86 -8.41
N GLN A 48 2.20 1.96 -9.22
CA GLN A 48 2.99 0.82 -9.69
C GLN A 48 4.48 1.09 -9.56
N LYS A 49 5.28 0.06 -9.28
CA LYS A 49 6.74 0.13 -9.32
C LYS A 49 7.36 -1.23 -9.64
N ASP A 50 8.41 -1.19 -10.45
CA ASP A 50 9.22 -2.35 -10.80
C ASP A 50 10.48 -2.42 -9.93
N PHE A 51 10.67 -3.57 -9.28
CA PHE A 51 11.83 -3.86 -8.46
C PHE A 51 12.71 -4.90 -9.16
N HIS A 52 14.02 -4.67 -9.14
CA HIS A 52 15.03 -5.52 -9.78
C HIS A 52 16.10 -5.90 -8.74
N PHE A 53 16.26 -7.20 -8.51
CA PHE A 53 17.20 -7.76 -7.53
C PHE A 53 18.34 -8.49 -8.22
N LYS A 54 19.35 -8.95 -7.46
CA LYS A 54 20.46 -9.73 -8.03
C LYS A 54 20.02 -11.14 -8.48
N ASN A 55 19.10 -11.76 -7.75
CA ASN A 55 18.63 -13.13 -7.98
C ASN A 55 17.25 -13.36 -7.35
N PHE A 56 16.70 -14.55 -7.57
CA PHE A 56 15.40 -14.94 -7.02
C PHE A 56 15.37 -14.98 -5.49
N ASN A 57 16.44 -15.41 -4.83
CA ASN A 57 16.48 -15.51 -3.37
C ASN A 57 16.31 -14.12 -2.71
N GLN A 58 16.99 -13.10 -3.24
CA GLN A 58 16.81 -11.71 -2.78
C GLN A 58 15.39 -11.19 -3.07
N ALA A 59 14.86 -11.44 -4.28
CA ALA A 59 13.51 -11.02 -4.64
C ALA A 59 12.46 -11.64 -3.71
N PHE A 60 12.58 -12.94 -3.42
CA PHE A 60 11.62 -13.64 -2.56
C PHE A 60 11.77 -13.27 -1.08
N GLY A 61 13.00 -12.96 -0.62
CA GLY A 61 13.23 -12.40 0.71
C GLY A 61 12.58 -11.02 0.87
N PHE A 62 12.68 -10.16 -0.14
CA PHE A 62 11.95 -8.91 -0.21
C PHE A 62 10.43 -9.13 -0.17
N MET A 63 9.89 -10.00 -1.03
CA MET A 63 8.46 -10.32 -1.06
C MET A 63 7.96 -10.85 0.29
N THR A 64 8.75 -11.67 0.98
CA THR A 64 8.40 -12.19 2.31
C THR A 64 8.21 -11.05 3.32
N ARG A 65 9.11 -10.05 3.33
CA ARG A 65 8.98 -8.88 4.22
C ARG A 65 7.75 -8.04 3.89
N VAL A 66 7.42 -7.88 2.61
CA VAL A 66 6.20 -7.22 2.16
C VAL A 66 4.95 -7.98 2.60
N ALA A 67 4.93 -9.31 2.45
CA ALA A 67 3.81 -10.14 2.87
C ALA A 67 3.53 -10.03 4.37
N LEU A 68 4.57 -10.02 5.21
CA LEU A 68 4.41 -9.82 6.66
C LEU A 68 3.80 -8.45 7.00
N MET A 69 4.17 -7.40 6.25
CA MET A 69 3.55 -6.08 6.43
C MET A 69 2.12 -6.06 5.90
N ALA A 70 1.84 -6.72 4.79
CA ALA A 70 0.49 -6.83 4.23
C ALA A 70 -0.49 -7.44 5.23
N GLU A 71 -0.11 -8.54 5.89
CA GLU A 71 -0.91 -9.15 6.95
C GLU A 71 -1.07 -8.22 8.16
N LYS A 72 -0.02 -7.51 8.57
CA LYS A 72 -0.10 -6.55 9.68
C LYS A 72 -1.03 -5.38 9.37
N MET A 73 -1.06 -4.93 8.12
CA MET A 73 -1.88 -3.80 7.67
C MET A 73 -3.29 -4.19 7.25
N ASP A 74 -3.56 -5.48 7.08
CA ASP A 74 -4.75 -6.00 6.38
C ASP A 74 -4.93 -5.30 5.01
N HIS A 75 -3.83 -5.18 4.27
CA HIS A 75 -3.79 -4.51 2.98
C HIS A 75 -2.76 -5.16 2.06
N HIS A 76 -3.22 -5.87 1.04
CA HIS A 76 -2.37 -6.74 0.23
C HIS A 76 -2.01 -6.10 -1.12
N PRO A 77 -0.75 -6.23 -1.58
CA PRO A 77 -0.38 -5.80 -2.92
C PRO A 77 -0.93 -6.74 -3.99
N GLU A 78 -1.17 -6.19 -5.18
CA GLU A 78 -1.19 -7.00 -6.40
C GLU A 78 0.25 -7.05 -6.94
N TRP A 79 0.77 -8.25 -7.22
CA TRP A 79 2.12 -8.35 -7.75
C TRP A 79 2.33 -9.51 -8.72
N SER A 80 3.41 -9.44 -9.48
CA SER A 80 3.96 -10.55 -10.23
C SER A 80 5.46 -10.65 -9.99
N ASN A 81 6.00 -11.87 -10.03
CA ASN A 81 7.44 -12.11 -9.92
C ASN A 81 7.92 -13.04 -11.03
N VAL A 82 9.02 -12.64 -11.67
CA VAL A 82 9.75 -13.47 -12.64
C VAL A 82 11.23 -13.39 -12.26
N TYR A 83 11.74 -14.47 -11.66
CA TYR A 83 13.12 -14.57 -11.17
C TYR A 83 13.48 -13.38 -10.26
N ASN A 84 14.32 -12.46 -10.73
CA ASN A 84 14.82 -11.32 -9.97
C ASN A 84 13.99 -10.04 -10.13
N LYS A 85 12.86 -10.10 -10.84
CA LYS A 85 11.98 -8.95 -11.07
C LYS A 85 10.68 -9.09 -10.30
N VAL A 86 10.26 -8.05 -9.58
CA VAL A 86 8.98 -7.99 -8.89
C VAL A 86 8.26 -6.72 -9.35
N ASN A 87 7.11 -6.86 -9.99
CA ASN A 87 6.23 -5.74 -10.32
C ASN A 87 5.14 -5.67 -9.27
N ILE A 88 4.99 -4.52 -8.62
CA ILE A 88 3.99 -4.28 -7.57
C ILE A 88 3.01 -3.23 -8.07
N THR A 89 1.72 -3.48 -7.85
CA THR A 89 0.63 -2.51 -7.99
C THR A 89 -0.12 -2.39 -6.66
N LEU A 90 -0.37 -1.17 -6.21
CA LEU A 90 -1.12 -0.87 -5.00
C LEU A 90 -2.37 -0.05 -5.32
N THR A 91 -3.51 -0.55 -4.84
CA THR A 91 -4.79 0.13 -4.85
C THR A 91 -5.65 -0.42 -3.71
N THR A 92 -6.57 0.38 -3.19
CA THR A 92 -7.51 -0.08 -2.18
C THR A 92 -8.84 -0.43 -2.83
N HIS A 93 -9.15 -1.73 -2.89
CA HIS A 93 -10.36 -2.25 -3.53
C HIS A 93 -11.66 -1.71 -2.91
N ASP A 94 -11.70 -1.61 -1.57
CA ASP A 94 -12.87 -1.16 -0.82
C ASP A 94 -13.36 0.25 -1.19
N CYS A 95 -12.43 1.13 -1.58
CA CYS A 95 -12.77 2.45 -2.10
C CYS A 95 -12.54 2.60 -3.61
N GLY A 96 -12.13 1.53 -4.31
CA GLY A 96 -11.90 1.50 -5.75
C GLY A 96 -10.81 2.46 -6.23
N GLY A 97 -9.77 2.70 -5.43
CA GLY A 97 -8.73 3.68 -5.75
C GLY A 97 -7.63 3.81 -4.70
N ILE A 98 -6.72 4.76 -4.90
CA ILE A 98 -5.58 4.97 -4.00
C ILE A 98 -6.08 5.56 -2.67
N SER A 99 -5.75 4.91 -1.57
CA SER A 99 -5.97 5.38 -0.21
C SER A 99 -4.66 5.57 0.55
N SER A 100 -4.73 6.02 1.80
CA SER A 100 -3.56 6.09 2.69
C SER A 100 -2.93 4.74 3.00
N ASN A 101 -3.66 3.62 2.82
CA ASN A 101 -3.07 2.29 3.01
C ASN A 101 -2.06 1.98 1.89
N ASP A 102 -2.38 2.37 0.66
CA ASP A 102 -1.47 2.23 -0.49
C ASP A 102 -0.20 3.05 -0.31
N VAL A 103 -0.34 4.30 0.16
CA VAL A 103 0.80 5.19 0.45
C VAL A 103 1.71 4.57 1.51
N LYS A 104 1.15 4.16 2.66
CA LYS A 104 1.91 3.54 3.75
C LYS A 104 2.62 2.25 3.31
N MET A 105 1.95 1.42 2.52
CA MET A 105 2.54 0.20 1.98
C MET A 105 3.70 0.52 1.03
N ALA A 106 3.53 1.49 0.13
CA ALA A 106 4.58 1.94 -0.79
C ALA A 106 5.80 2.51 -0.05
N GLU A 107 5.56 3.35 0.96
CA GLU A 107 6.62 3.89 1.83
C GLU A 107 7.39 2.78 2.53
N PHE A 108 6.68 1.80 3.12
CA PHE A 108 7.32 0.64 3.74
C PHE A 108 8.16 -0.15 2.73
N ILE A 109 7.61 -0.44 1.55
CA ILE A 109 8.30 -1.18 0.49
C ILE A 109 9.60 -0.47 0.09
N ASP A 110 9.59 0.85 -0.04
CA ASP A 110 10.79 1.64 -0.39
C ASP A 110 11.88 1.56 0.70
N THR A 111 11.51 1.37 1.98
CA THR A 111 12.50 1.13 3.05
C THR A 111 13.23 -0.20 2.90
N LEU A 112 12.66 -1.16 2.16
CA LEU A 112 13.29 -2.46 1.90
C LEU A 112 14.32 -2.39 0.76
N GLN A 113 14.37 -1.28 0.03
CA GLN A 113 15.18 -1.11 -1.17
C GLN A 113 16.62 -0.64 -0.90
N HIS A 114 16.97 -0.40 0.37
CA HIS A 114 18.31 0.02 0.80
C HIS A 114 18.79 -0.86 1.98
N PRO A 115 20.08 -1.22 2.08
CA PRO A 115 20.98 -1.94 1.17
C PRO A 115 20.96 -3.48 1.34
#